data_AF-A0A921EYN5-F1
#
_entry.id   AF-A0A921EYN5-F1
#
_cell.length_a   1.000
_cell.length_b   1.000
_cell.length_c   1.000
_cell.angle_alpha   90.00
_cell.angle_beta   90.00
_cell.angle_gamma   90.00
#
_symmetry.space_group_name_H-M   'P 1'
#
loop_
_entity.id
_entity.type
_entity.pdbx_description
1 polymer ?
#
loop_
_entity_poly.entity_id
_entity_poly.type
_entity_poly.pdbx_seq_one_letter_code
_entity_poly.pdbx_strand_id
1 'polypeptide(L)'
;MKKSVIREFREAMSNLGSAQDVATGKVTLALSVSDRRHRATTKFIHENNFEAAWSKILMILAPASQNSWVRIDAVCGVQRRKMTGLQRELKSMKRMNFWRRGLSFDADFHSALLEMEINGHEFIHPGEAHVIGENKTGSWLDFEAIARYLQTRDGCEQPDLAGNQYIWSFSTFGIFSDGQHIWPLATWEDGTIGVRRLLDPRREITDYLIAGESYLARQIQDNGKFIYGYFPAMQRVLTNYNSVRHFSSIYALLEAIAFTGKTEDFDRVKRALKWGIDELTITHDGARLVIERPKKGTPEIKLGAQAMLILALCKYQEVTQDIQFTEVARQAFYGVQAFRQSSGEFNHVLNSDLTVKDHFRIIYYEGEIVFALLRLFKLTDDEEIRQLAQQTLDFMVKNDYGKYHDHWIAYATNEAVHVFPDNREYMAMGLQNAFDQLDIIKRQITPHPTRLELLNATMRLVAAVQRTGNDDLLENYDVQYLRAVWIYRAEHELVVGAFEPEVAMFFYKPSKFYGGFFTRNDHFRTRIDDCEHFLSGLINYVRYNY
;
A
#
# COMPACT_ATOMS: atom_id res chain seq x y z
N MET A 1 -10.05 31.68 5.13
CA MET A 1 -9.81 30.87 6.33
C MET A 1 -9.81 31.79 7.56
N LYS A 2 -10.15 31.28 8.76
CA LYS A 2 -10.29 32.13 9.96
C LYS A 2 -8.89 32.60 10.37
N LYS A 3 -8.76 33.85 10.81
CA LYS A 3 -7.47 34.41 11.26
C LYS A 3 -6.84 33.61 12.41
N SER A 4 -7.66 33.02 13.29
CA SER A 4 -7.19 32.15 14.38
C SER A 4 -6.46 30.91 13.85
N VAL A 5 -7.02 30.23 12.84
CA VAL A 5 -6.41 29.04 12.21
C VAL A 5 -5.11 29.41 11.51
N ILE A 6 -5.09 30.53 10.77
CA ILE A 6 -3.84 31.00 10.13
C ILE A 6 -2.78 31.34 11.19
N ARG A 7 -3.17 31.85 12.37
CA ARG A 7 -2.24 32.09 13.48
C ARG A 7 -1.67 30.78 14.03
N GLU A 8 -2.48 29.73 14.15
CA GLU A 8 -2.01 28.39 14.56
C GLU A 8 -1.00 27.83 13.55
N PHE A 9 -1.23 28.02 12.24
CA PHE A 9 -0.24 27.63 11.22
C PHE A 9 1.09 28.38 11.39
N ARG A 10 1.04 29.67 11.74
CA ARG A 10 2.24 30.48 11.98
C ARG A 10 3.03 29.94 13.16
N GLU A 11 2.34 29.71 14.27
CA GLU A 11 2.93 29.18 15.50
C GLU A 11 3.54 27.80 15.27
N ALA A 12 2.81 26.91 14.60
CA ALA A 12 3.31 25.59 14.24
C ALA A 12 4.57 25.66 13.35
N MET A 13 4.60 26.56 12.35
CA MET A 13 5.81 26.78 11.55
C MET A 13 6.98 27.33 12.37
N SER A 14 6.74 28.30 13.26
CA SER A 14 7.79 28.86 14.12
C SER A 14 8.38 27.83 15.08
N ASN A 15 7.57 26.89 15.57
CA ASN A 15 8.00 25.81 16.46
C ASN A 15 8.93 24.79 15.78
N LEU A 16 8.96 24.73 14.43
CA LEU A 16 9.89 23.87 13.69
C LEU A 16 11.30 24.43 13.58
N GLY A 17 11.52 25.70 13.97
CA GLY A 17 12.79 26.40 13.88
C GLY A 17 12.81 27.48 12.80
N SER A 18 14.00 28.03 12.54
CA SER A 18 14.15 29.16 11.62
C SER A 18 14.03 28.70 10.16
N ALA A 19 13.11 29.33 9.42
CA ALA A 19 13.00 29.21 7.95
C ALA A 19 13.96 30.13 7.19
N GLN A 20 14.82 30.88 7.91
CA GLN A 20 15.77 31.80 7.30
C GLN A 20 16.98 31.05 6.76
N ASP A 21 17.27 31.27 5.48
CA ASP A 21 18.51 30.82 4.87
C ASP A 21 19.68 31.62 5.46
N VAL A 22 20.62 30.92 6.10
CA VAL A 22 21.73 31.55 6.84
C VAL A 22 22.67 32.30 5.91
N ALA A 23 22.80 31.89 4.64
CA ALA A 23 23.74 32.50 3.71
C ALA A 23 23.20 33.81 3.10
N THR A 24 21.91 33.88 2.82
CA THR A 24 21.27 35.02 2.15
C THR A 24 20.45 35.89 3.09
N GLY A 25 20.11 35.40 4.28
CA GLY A 25 19.18 36.04 5.22
C GLY A 25 17.73 36.02 4.75
N LYS A 26 17.42 35.44 3.58
CA LYS A 26 16.08 35.40 3.00
C LYS A 26 15.28 34.20 3.51
N VAL A 27 13.97 34.23 3.31
CA VAL A 27 13.03 33.15 3.63
C VAL A 27 12.30 32.76 2.36
N THR A 28 12.21 31.46 2.08
CA THR A 28 11.38 30.93 1.00
C THR A 28 10.37 29.93 1.56
N LEU A 29 9.09 30.24 1.42
CA LEU A 29 7.98 29.36 1.82
C LEU A 29 7.20 28.92 0.58
N ALA A 30 6.88 27.63 0.47
CA ALA A 30 5.94 27.12 -0.51
C ALA A 30 4.60 26.83 0.17
N LEU A 31 3.54 27.51 -0.26
CA LEU A 31 2.18 27.31 0.22
C LEU A 31 1.41 26.48 -0.83
N SER A 32 0.99 25.28 -0.46
CA SER A 32 0.13 24.42 -1.28
C SER A 32 -1.28 24.38 -0.69
N VAL A 33 -2.30 24.69 -1.50
CA VAL A 33 -3.71 24.68 -1.06
C VAL A 33 -4.56 23.85 -2.01
N SER A 34 -5.33 22.90 -1.47
CA SER A 34 -6.30 22.09 -2.20
C SER A 34 -7.70 22.23 -1.58
N ASP A 35 -8.73 22.29 -2.41
CA ASP A 35 -10.14 22.17 -2.00
C ASP A 35 -10.59 20.69 -1.88
N ARG A 36 -9.63 19.75 -1.89
CA ARG A 36 -9.79 18.29 -1.90
C ARG A 36 -10.33 17.71 -3.22
N ARG A 37 -10.91 18.54 -4.10
CA ARG A 37 -11.47 18.12 -5.39
C ARG A 37 -10.50 18.35 -6.53
N HIS A 38 -9.69 19.39 -6.43
CA HIS A 38 -8.67 19.78 -7.38
C HIS A 38 -7.29 19.61 -6.75
N ARG A 39 -6.32 19.29 -7.61
CA ARG A 39 -4.90 19.24 -7.24
C ARG A 39 -4.51 20.55 -6.57
N ALA A 40 -3.64 20.47 -5.58
CA ALA A 40 -3.15 21.64 -4.86
C ALA A 40 -2.51 22.64 -5.82
N THR A 41 -2.80 23.92 -5.61
CA THR A 41 -2.03 25.01 -6.21
C THR A 41 -0.93 25.41 -5.26
N THR A 42 0.31 25.36 -5.72
CA THR A 42 1.50 25.75 -4.96
C THR A 42 1.92 27.17 -5.31
N LYS A 43 2.30 27.96 -4.32
CA LYS A 43 2.91 29.28 -4.49
C LYS A 43 4.18 29.39 -3.68
N PHE A 44 5.30 29.65 -4.36
CA PHE A 44 6.57 29.97 -3.72
C PHE A 44 6.61 31.46 -3.38
N ILE A 45 6.98 31.77 -2.14
CA ILE A 45 7.04 33.11 -1.58
C ILE A 45 8.46 33.31 -1.08
N HIS A 46 9.24 34.09 -1.82
CA HIS A 46 10.64 34.39 -1.54
C HIS A 46 10.78 35.84 -1.06
N GLU A 47 11.22 36.03 0.19
CA GLU A 47 11.21 37.33 0.88
C GLU A 47 12.43 37.55 1.75
N ASN A 48 12.64 38.79 2.18
CA ASN A 48 13.79 39.17 3.02
C ASN A 48 13.71 38.66 4.46
N ASN A 49 12.53 38.26 4.94
CA ASN A 49 12.33 37.71 6.28
C ASN A 49 10.99 36.97 6.38
N PHE A 50 10.79 36.27 7.51
CA PHE A 50 9.61 35.45 7.74
C PHE A 50 8.32 36.28 7.81
N GLU A 51 8.34 37.48 8.38
CA GLU A 51 7.15 38.33 8.51
C GLU A 51 6.61 38.80 7.15
N ALA A 52 7.51 39.16 6.24
CA ALA A 52 7.16 39.52 4.87
C ALA A 52 6.58 38.32 4.12
N ALA A 53 7.22 37.15 4.23
CA ALA A 53 6.70 35.91 3.63
C ALA A 53 5.31 35.53 4.18
N TRP A 54 5.15 35.61 5.51
CA TRP A 54 3.92 35.26 6.18
C TRP A 54 2.76 36.20 5.84
N SER A 55 3.05 37.49 5.65
CA SER A 55 2.04 38.47 5.22
C SER A 55 1.43 38.07 3.87
N LYS A 56 2.24 37.56 2.93
CA LYS A 56 1.76 37.03 1.65
C LYS A 56 0.96 35.73 1.81
N ILE A 57 1.40 34.81 2.68
CA ILE A 57 0.61 33.60 3.02
C ILE A 57 -0.77 33.98 3.57
N LEU A 58 -0.83 34.96 4.48
CA LEU A 58 -2.08 35.42 5.07
C LEU A 58 -3.04 35.94 4.00
N MET A 59 -2.56 36.70 3.02
CA MET A 59 -3.39 37.18 1.91
C MET A 59 -3.97 36.03 1.08
N ILE A 60 -3.20 34.97 0.84
CA ILE A 60 -3.64 33.80 0.06
C ILE A 60 -4.63 32.93 0.86
N LEU A 61 -4.40 32.74 2.16
CA LEU A 61 -5.24 31.89 3.01
C LEU A 61 -6.52 32.59 3.51
N ALA A 62 -6.53 33.93 3.59
CA ALA A 62 -7.70 34.69 4.02
C ALA A 62 -8.99 34.33 3.23
N PRO A 63 -8.98 34.20 1.90
CA PRO A 63 -10.15 33.75 1.13
C PRO A 63 -10.36 32.23 1.08
N ALA A 64 -9.39 31.40 1.49
CA ALA A 64 -9.50 29.94 1.37
C ALA A 64 -10.61 29.34 2.28
N SER A 65 -11.16 28.18 1.92
CA SER A 65 -12.13 27.48 2.78
C SER A 65 -11.46 26.98 4.07
N GLN A 66 -12.23 26.85 5.17
CA GLN A 66 -11.70 26.22 6.39
C GLN A 66 -11.36 24.74 6.17
N ASN A 67 -12.09 24.08 5.26
CA ASN A 67 -11.92 22.66 4.98
C ASN A 67 -10.83 22.42 3.91
N SER A 68 -10.15 23.45 3.43
CA SER A 68 -9.05 23.27 2.48
C SER A 68 -7.91 22.50 3.14
N TRP A 69 -7.30 21.58 2.38
CA TRP A 69 -6.02 20.99 2.74
C TRP A 69 -4.92 22.01 2.47
N VAL A 70 -4.11 22.30 3.48
CA VAL A 70 -3.06 23.32 3.43
C VAL A 70 -1.74 22.68 3.82
N ARG A 71 -0.71 22.89 3.01
CA ARG A 71 0.66 22.50 3.32
C ARG A 71 1.57 23.72 3.18
N ILE A 72 2.43 23.94 4.16
CA ILE A 72 3.42 25.02 4.16
C ILE A 72 4.79 24.39 4.34
N ASP A 73 5.63 24.50 3.32
CA ASP A 73 7.00 24.00 3.31
C ASP A 73 7.98 25.20 3.37
N ALA A 74 8.86 25.22 4.35
CA ALA A 74 10.03 26.09 4.36
C ALA A 74 11.18 25.44 3.61
N VAL A 75 11.74 26.16 2.64
CA VAL A 75 12.91 25.72 1.88
C VAL A 75 14.16 25.80 2.74
N CYS A 76 14.96 24.74 2.75
CA CYS A 76 16.25 24.69 3.44
C CYS A 76 17.26 23.83 2.68
N GLY A 77 18.51 23.83 3.13
CA GLY A 77 19.56 22.97 2.56
C GLY A 77 19.75 23.19 1.05
N VAL A 78 19.64 24.43 0.59
CA VAL A 78 19.72 24.79 -0.83
C VAL A 78 21.14 24.52 -1.34
N GLN A 79 21.22 23.80 -2.44
CA GLN A 79 22.48 23.49 -3.11
C GLN A 79 22.40 23.90 -4.57
N ARG A 80 23.32 24.77 -5.00
CA ARG A 80 23.53 25.06 -6.42
C ARG A 80 24.33 23.90 -7.03
N ARG A 81 23.77 23.26 -8.05
CA ARG A 81 24.33 22.06 -8.69
C ARG A 81 24.36 22.22 -10.20
N LYS A 82 25.29 21.53 -10.86
CA LYS A 82 25.29 21.48 -12.33
C LYS A 82 24.12 20.64 -12.81
N MET A 83 23.41 21.10 -13.84
CA MET A 83 22.31 20.35 -14.47
C MET A 83 22.74 18.94 -14.91
N THR A 84 23.94 18.83 -15.47
CA THR A 84 24.53 17.55 -15.89
C THR A 84 24.75 16.57 -14.74
N GLY A 85 24.97 17.07 -13.52
CA GLY A 85 25.08 16.25 -12.31
C GLY A 85 23.73 15.67 -11.91
N LEU A 86 22.68 16.50 -11.87
CA LEU A 86 21.31 16.07 -11.59
C LEU A 86 20.86 15.00 -12.59
N GLN A 87 21.03 15.24 -13.90
CA GLN A 87 20.65 14.29 -14.93
C GLN A 87 21.39 12.95 -14.79
N ARG A 88 22.67 12.96 -14.41
CA ARG A 88 23.43 11.73 -14.15
C ARG A 88 22.86 10.96 -12.95
N GLU A 89 22.51 11.67 -11.88
CA GLU A 89 21.92 11.06 -10.69
C GLU A 89 20.57 10.42 -11.00
N LEU A 90 19.65 11.16 -11.63
CA LEU A 90 18.34 10.65 -12.05
C LEU A 90 18.46 9.38 -12.88
N LYS A 91 19.37 9.36 -13.86
CA LYS A 91 19.66 8.16 -14.66
C LYS A 91 20.14 6.97 -13.84
N SER A 92 20.89 7.24 -12.77
CA SER A 92 21.52 6.20 -11.95
C SER A 92 20.65 5.67 -10.80
N MET A 93 19.53 6.32 -10.51
CA MET A 93 18.61 5.91 -9.45
C MET A 93 18.13 4.47 -9.65
N LYS A 94 17.97 3.72 -8.55
CA LYS A 94 17.47 2.34 -8.57
C LYS A 94 15.94 2.24 -8.56
N ARG A 95 15.25 3.30 -8.15
CA ARG A 95 13.79 3.33 -7.99
C ARG A 95 13.25 4.66 -8.50
N MET A 96 12.17 4.60 -9.28
CA MET A 96 11.48 5.79 -9.76
C MET A 96 10.84 6.55 -8.61
N ASN A 97 10.66 7.87 -8.75
CA ASN A 97 9.97 8.71 -7.77
C ASN A 97 10.65 8.78 -6.39
N PHE A 98 11.93 8.41 -6.28
CA PHE A 98 12.74 8.53 -5.04
C PHE A 98 13.70 9.72 -5.07
N TRP A 99 13.50 10.67 -5.98
CA TRP A 99 14.17 11.97 -5.88
C TRP A 99 13.46 12.76 -4.79
N ARG A 100 13.97 12.71 -3.56
CA ARG A 100 13.31 13.25 -2.35
C ARG A 100 13.67 14.72 -2.07
N ARG A 101 13.76 15.53 -3.12
CA ARG A 101 14.16 16.95 -3.04
C ARG A 101 13.35 17.82 -4.00
N GLY A 102 13.16 19.09 -3.65
CA GLY A 102 12.65 20.10 -4.57
C GLY A 102 13.73 20.56 -5.56
N LEU A 103 13.28 21.20 -6.65
CA LEU A 103 14.13 21.74 -7.71
C LEU A 103 13.69 23.17 -8.05
N SER A 104 14.64 24.07 -8.23
CA SER A 104 14.43 25.38 -8.85
C SER A 104 15.43 25.58 -9.99
N PHE A 105 14.99 26.20 -11.08
CA PHE A 105 15.83 26.51 -12.25
C PHE A 105 16.38 27.94 -12.22
N ASP A 106 16.05 28.71 -11.17
CA ASP A 106 16.62 30.02 -10.87
C ASP A 106 16.90 30.18 -9.37
N ALA A 107 17.75 31.16 -9.02
CA ALA A 107 18.19 31.41 -7.64
C ALA A 107 17.13 32.08 -6.76
N ASP A 108 16.13 32.72 -7.37
CA ASP A 108 15.07 33.49 -6.69
C ASP A 108 13.77 32.66 -6.53
N PHE A 109 13.81 31.37 -6.89
CA PHE A 109 12.73 30.38 -6.74
C PHE A 109 11.46 30.70 -7.55
N HIS A 110 11.57 31.47 -8.64
CA HIS A 110 10.44 31.72 -9.54
C HIS A 110 9.98 30.46 -10.29
N SER A 111 10.91 29.56 -10.58
CA SER A 111 10.71 28.29 -11.30
C SER A 111 10.80 27.08 -10.36
N ALA A 112 10.55 27.29 -9.07
CA ALA A 112 10.68 26.23 -8.07
C ALA A 112 9.51 25.23 -8.10
N LEU A 113 9.82 23.98 -7.78
CA LEU A 113 8.93 22.84 -7.66
C LEU A 113 9.25 22.07 -6.39
N LEU A 114 8.22 21.74 -5.62
CA LEU A 114 8.30 20.78 -4.52
C LEU A 114 8.52 19.35 -5.06
N GLU A 115 9.10 18.50 -4.22
CA GLU A 115 9.21 17.05 -4.49
C GLU A 115 7.86 16.43 -4.92
N MET A 116 6.79 16.80 -4.23
CA MET A 116 5.46 16.27 -4.50
C MET A 116 4.80 16.87 -5.74
N GLU A 117 5.16 18.09 -6.16
CA GLU A 117 4.75 18.60 -7.48
C GLU A 117 5.41 17.80 -8.60
N ILE A 118 6.72 17.52 -8.47
CA ILE A 118 7.48 16.69 -9.42
C ILE A 118 6.83 15.30 -9.56
N ASN A 119 6.51 14.66 -8.45
CA ASN A 119 5.90 13.33 -8.44
C ASN A 119 4.43 13.33 -8.91
N GLY A 120 3.62 14.29 -8.45
CA GLY A 120 2.18 14.36 -8.75
C GLY A 120 1.87 14.73 -10.21
N HIS A 121 2.80 15.44 -10.87
CA HIS A 121 2.76 15.73 -12.30
C HIS A 121 3.59 14.77 -13.15
N GLU A 122 4.36 13.88 -12.52
CA GLU A 122 5.26 12.96 -13.22
C GLU A 122 6.30 13.65 -14.09
N PHE A 123 6.92 14.74 -13.63
CA PHE A 123 7.93 15.45 -14.41
C PHE A 123 9.25 14.70 -14.57
N ILE A 124 9.45 13.61 -13.82
CA ILE A 124 10.57 12.70 -14.00
C ILE A 124 10.04 11.40 -14.55
N HIS A 125 10.42 11.08 -15.79
CA HIS A 125 10.03 9.84 -16.46
C HIS A 125 11.15 8.82 -16.42
N PRO A 126 10.84 7.51 -16.39
CA PRO A 126 11.84 6.49 -16.55
C PRO A 126 12.34 6.45 -18.00
N GLY A 127 13.51 5.85 -18.20
CA GLY A 127 13.96 5.47 -19.55
C GLY A 127 13.09 4.35 -20.12
N GLU A 128 12.98 4.26 -21.45
CA GLU A 128 12.13 3.28 -22.15
C GLU A 128 12.48 1.82 -21.80
N ALA A 129 13.75 1.54 -21.53
CA ALA A 129 14.24 0.22 -21.17
C ALA A 129 14.12 -0.09 -19.66
N HIS A 130 13.52 0.79 -18.85
CA HIS A 130 13.43 0.57 -17.42
C HIS A 130 12.46 -0.56 -17.09
N VAL A 131 12.92 -1.50 -16.27
CA VAL A 131 12.10 -2.53 -15.65
C VAL A 131 12.25 -2.41 -14.14
N ILE A 132 11.11 -2.29 -13.46
CA ILE A 132 11.05 -2.05 -12.02
C ILE A 132 11.76 -3.18 -11.27
N GLY A 133 12.72 -2.82 -10.41
CA GLY A 133 13.45 -3.78 -9.59
C GLY A 133 14.60 -4.50 -10.28
N GLU A 134 14.72 -4.41 -11.61
CA GLU A 134 15.75 -5.12 -12.38
C GLU A 134 16.94 -4.24 -12.75
N ASN A 135 16.67 -3.01 -13.20
CA ASN A 135 17.71 -2.11 -13.68
C ASN A 135 17.59 -0.69 -13.10
N LYS A 136 18.62 0.12 -13.38
CA LYS A 136 18.60 1.55 -13.06
C LYS A 136 17.50 2.22 -13.88
N THR A 137 16.91 3.27 -13.32
CA THR A 137 15.72 3.91 -13.91
C THR A 137 15.96 4.60 -15.24
N GLY A 138 17.19 5.05 -15.51
CA GLY A 138 17.46 5.86 -16.70
C GLY A 138 16.66 7.16 -16.73
N SER A 139 16.20 7.64 -15.57
CA SER A 139 15.22 8.71 -15.50
C SER A 139 15.71 10.04 -16.05
N TRP A 140 14.78 10.84 -16.57
CA TRP A 140 15.03 12.15 -17.17
C TRP A 140 13.90 13.14 -16.82
N LEU A 141 14.19 14.45 -16.94
CA LEU A 141 13.25 15.54 -16.65
C LEU A 141 12.51 15.96 -17.91
N ASP A 142 11.18 16.00 -17.87
CA ASP A 142 10.36 16.61 -18.91
C ASP A 142 10.27 18.12 -18.72
N PHE A 143 11.26 18.82 -19.29
CA PHE A 143 11.33 20.28 -19.26
C PHE A 143 10.13 20.95 -19.92
N GLU A 144 9.54 20.34 -20.96
CA GLU A 144 8.39 20.91 -21.66
C GLU A 144 7.14 20.83 -20.78
N ALA A 145 6.90 19.69 -20.12
CA ALA A 145 5.82 19.55 -19.15
C ALA A 145 5.99 20.48 -17.95
N ILE A 146 7.23 20.63 -17.44
CA ILE A 146 7.53 21.57 -16.37
C ILE A 146 7.23 23.00 -16.81
N ALA A 147 7.71 23.43 -17.98
CA ALA A 147 7.49 24.78 -18.48
C ALA A 147 6.00 25.10 -18.66
N ARG A 148 5.22 24.19 -19.24
CA ARG A 148 3.75 24.33 -19.37
C ARG A 148 3.07 24.44 -18.01
N TYR A 149 3.50 23.65 -17.03
CA TYR A 149 2.95 23.70 -15.69
C TYR A 149 3.23 25.03 -14.99
N LEU A 150 4.49 25.48 -15.00
CA LEU A 150 4.89 26.75 -14.38
C LEU A 150 4.20 27.95 -15.05
N GLN A 151 4.06 27.95 -16.39
CA GLN A 151 3.28 28.94 -17.12
C GLN A 151 1.81 28.99 -16.64
N THR A 152 1.20 27.82 -16.44
CA THR A 152 -0.19 27.72 -15.95
C THR A 152 -0.31 28.16 -14.49
N ARG A 153 0.66 27.78 -13.65
CA ARG A 153 0.67 28.08 -12.21
C ARG A 153 0.91 29.56 -11.95
N ASP A 154 1.88 30.17 -12.63
CA ASP A 154 2.42 31.48 -12.28
C ASP A 154 2.10 32.58 -13.30
N GLY A 155 1.56 32.22 -14.47
CA GLY A 155 1.11 33.19 -15.47
C GLY A 155 2.24 33.85 -16.27
N CYS A 156 3.48 33.37 -16.13
CA CYS A 156 4.67 33.93 -16.79
C CYS A 156 5.31 32.92 -17.73
N GLU A 157 5.79 33.40 -18.88
CA GLU A 157 6.60 32.63 -19.82
C GLU A 157 7.87 32.16 -19.14
N GLN A 158 8.16 30.87 -19.29
CA GLN A 158 9.32 30.25 -18.67
C GLN A 158 10.52 30.36 -19.60
N PRO A 159 11.72 30.67 -19.06
CA PRO A 159 12.94 30.62 -19.85
C PRO A 159 13.24 29.18 -20.29
N ASP A 160 14.24 29.01 -21.17
CA ASP A 160 14.73 27.69 -21.55
C ASP A 160 15.30 26.94 -20.32
N LEU A 161 14.45 26.07 -19.74
CA LEU A 161 14.79 25.30 -18.56
C LEU A 161 15.92 24.29 -18.83
N ALA A 162 15.96 23.73 -20.03
CA ALA A 162 16.94 22.73 -20.43
C ALA A 162 18.33 23.34 -20.68
N GLY A 163 18.36 24.60 -21.13
CA GLY A 163 19.58 25.39 -21.33
C GLY A 163 20.29 25.83 -20.04
N ASN A 164 19.66 25.66 -18.87
CA ASN A 164 20.26 26.05 -17.60
C ASN A 164 21.52 25.23 -17.28
N GLN A 165 22.64 25.93 -17.05
CA GLN A 165 23.88 25.30 -16.59
C GLN A 165 23.77 24.80 -15.14
N TYR A 166 23.02 25.51 -14.31
CA TYR A 166 22.85 25.25 -12.89
C TYR A 166 21.39 25.15 -12.50
N ILE A 167 21.14 24.34 -11.47
CA ILE A 167 19.86 24.23 -10.77
C ILE A 167 20.10 24.39 -9.27
N TRP A 168 19.04 24.68 -8.54
CA TRP A 168 19.03 24.74 -7.08
C TRP A 168 18.17 23.59 -6.57
N SER A 169 18.81 22.55 -6.03
CA SER A 169 18.10 21.48 -5.33
C SER A 169 17.99 21.83 -3.86
N PHE A 170 16.83 21.57 -3.25
CA PHE A 170 16.58 21.94 -1.86
C PHE A 170 15.79 20.87 -1.11
N SER A 171 15.88 20.93 0.21
CA SER A 171 15.04 20.14 1.12
C SER A 171 13.97 21.04 1.71
N THR A 172 12.97 20.45 2.36
CA THR A 172 11.96 21.22 3.08
C THR A 172 11.72 20.65 4.47
N PHE A 173 11.28 21.53 5.37
CA PHE A 173 10.57 21.15 6.58
C PHE A 173 9.28 21.98 6.62
N GLY A 174 8.25 21.50 7.28
CA GLY A 174 6.97 22.19 7.19
C GLY A 174 5.85 21.54 7.94
N ILE A 175 4.66 22.06 7.71
CA ILE A 175 3.42 21.55 8.30
C ILE A 175 2.40 21.20 7.22
N PHE A 176 1.51 20.28 7.57
CA PHE A 176 0.29 20.00 6.85
C PHE A 176 -0.93 20.19 7.76
N SER A 177 -2.04 20.67 7.21
CA SER A 177 -3.34 20.71 7.87
C SER A 177 -4.44 20.20 6.94
N ASP A 178 -5.29 19.34 7.49
CA ASP A 178 -6.49 18.85 6.82
C ASP A 178 -7.72 19.79 7.03
N GLY A 179 -7.53 20.88 7.77
CA GLY A 179 -8.58 21.81 8.22
C GLY A 179 -9.10 21.55 9.65
N GLN A 180 -8.69 20.45 10.28
CA GLN A 180 -9.04 20.11 11.67
C GLN A 180 -7.80 20.02 12.56
N HIS A 181 -6.75 19.37 12.08
CA HIS A 181 -5.49 19.22 12.81
C HIS A 181 -4.32 19.77 12.00
N ILE A 182 -3.18 19.96 12.67
CA ILE A 182 -1.92 20.41 12.09
C ILE A 182 -0.85 19.40 12.46
N TRP A 183 -0.15 18.87 11.46
CA TRP A 183 0.94 17.93 11.65
C TRP A 183 2.27 18.52 11.17
N PRO A 184 3.36 18.33 11.94
CA PRO A 184 4.70 18.53 11.41
C PRO A 184 5.03 17.43 10.39
N LEU A 185 5.70 17.83 9.31
CA LEU A 185 6.18 16.90 8.29
C LEU A 185 7.57 16.38 8.66
N ALA A 186 7.76 15.07 8.49
CA ALA A 186 9.04 14.43 8.75
C ALA A 186 10.10 14.83 7.70
N THR A 187 11.35 14.81 8.14
CA THR A 187 12.53 15.22 7.37
C THR A 187 13.63 14.15 7.39
N TRP A 188 13.30 12.94 7.85
CA TRP A 188 14.24 11.84 8.04
C TRP A 188 14.42 11.03 6.76
N GLU A 189 15.65 10.62 6.46
CA GLU A 189 15.98 9.83 5.26
C GLU A 189 15.64 8.33 5.42
N ASP A 190 14.49 8.00 6.00
CA ASP A 190 13.98 6.64 6.26
C ASP A 190 12.75 6.28 5.40
N GLY A 191 12.40 7.18 4.46
CA GLY A 191 11.21 7.08 3.60
C GLY A 191 10.11 8.08 3.96
N THR A 192 10.12 8.65 5.16
CA THR A 192 9.03 9.49 5.71
C THR A 192 9.11 10.98 5.34
N ILE A 193 10.08 11.41 4.51
CA ILE A 193 10.21 12.82 4.13
C ILE A 193 8.89 13.38 3.57
N GLY A 194 8.40 14.49 4.14
CA GLY A 194 7.26 15.22 3.62
C GLY A 194 5.89 14.57 3.89
N VAL A 195 5.82 13.60 4.80
CA VAL A 195 4.57 13.06 5.37
C VAL A 195 4.52 13.30 6.87
N ARG A 196 3.32 13.26 7.47
CA ARG A 196 3.12 13.53 8.90
C ARG A 196 3.92 12.57 9.79
N ARG A 197 4.26 13.04 10.99
CA ARG A 197 4.64 12.17 12.10
C ARG A 197 3.36 11.75 12.84
N LEU A 198 3.17 10.45 13.03
CA LEU A 198 2.06 9.95 13.82
C LEU A 198 2.27 10.35 15.29
N LEU A 199 1.23 10.85 15.95
CA LEU A 199 1.25 11.23 17.37
C LEU A 199 0.66 10.14 18.25
N ASP A 200 -0.44 9.54 17.78
CA ASP A 200 -1.05 8.35 18.36
C ASP A 200 -1.21 7.29 17.25
N PRO A 201 -0.15 6.52 16.96
CA PRO A 201 -0.12 5.69 15.75
C PRO A 201 -1.26 4.66 15.69
N ARG A 202 -1.62 4.03 16.80
CA ARG A 202 -2.71 3.03 16.82
C ARG A 202 -4.06 3.69 16.52
N ARG A 203 -4.34 4.86 17.11
CA ARG A 203 -5.56 5.60 16.81
C ARG A 203 -5.57 6.11 15.36
N GLU A 204 -4.48 6.70 14.90
CA GLU A 204 -4.39 7.24 13.55
C GLU A 204 -4.50 6.14 12.48
N ILE A 205 -3.91 4.95 12.71
CA ILE A 205 -4.12 3.77 11.86
C ILE A 205 -5.61 3.38 11.87
N THR A 206 -6.25 3.32 13.04
CA THR A 206 -7.68 2.99 13.18
C THR A 206 -8.56 3.96 12.39
N ASP A 207 -8.30 5.26 12.51
CA ASP A 207 -9.01 6.30 11.80
C ASP A 207 -8.79 6.18 10.27
N TYR A 208 -7.57 5.87 9.83
CA TYR A 208 -7.27 5.68 8.41
C TYR A 208 -7.93 4.42 7.81
N LEU A 209 -8.08 3.34 8.59
CA LEU A 209 -8.76 2.12 8.13
C LEU A 209 -10.22 2.39 7.70
N ILE A 210 -10.90 3.35 8.34
CA ILE A 210 -12.24 3.80 7.94
C ILE A 210 -12.22 4.41 6.52
N ALA A 211 -11.19 5.19 6.20
CA ALA A 211 -10.99 5.76 4.87
C ALA A 211 -10.57 4.69 3.86
N GLY A 212 -9.72 3.73 4.26
CA GLY A 212 -9.26 2.63 3.44
C GLY A 212 -10.37 1.68 3.00
N GLU A 213 -11.27 1.32 3.91
CA GLU A 213 -12.48 0.58 3.57
C GLU A 213 -13.33 1.35 2.56
N SER A 214 -13.60 2.63 2.85
CA SER A 214 -14.41 3.48 1.99
C SER A 214 -13.78 3.61 0.59
N TYR A 215 -12.45 3.65 0.49
CA TYR A 215 -11.73 3.69 -0.78
C TYR A 215 -11.90 2.37 -1.57
N LEU A 216 -11.67 1.23 -0.92
CA LEU A 216 -11.76 -0.08 -1.56
C LEU A 216 -13.20 -0.40 -1.99
N ALA A 217 -14.17 -0.12 -1.13
CA ALA A 217 -15.59 -0.29 -1.44
C ALA A 217 -15.99 0.52 -2.69
N ARG A 218 -15.58 1.78 -2.80
CA ARG A 218 -15.88 2.61 -3.98
C ARG A 218 -15.22 2.15 -5.29
N GLN A 219 -14.28 1.19 -5.24
CA GLN A 219 -13.76 0.59 -6.47
C GLN A 219 -14.75 -0.39 -7.09
N ILE A 220 -15.71 -0.93 -6.34
CA ILE A 220 -16.74 -1.82 -6.87
C ILE A 220 -17.75 -1.01 -7.68
N GLN A 221 -17.84 -1.32 -8.97
CA GLN A 221 -18.79 -0.72 -9.90
C GLN A 221 -20.20 -1.29 -9.70
N ASP A 222 -21.21 -0.69 -10.32
CA ASP A 222 -22.62 -1.11 -10.16
C ASP A 222 -22.86 -2.57 -10.57
N ASN A 223 -22.09 -3.09 -11.52
CA ASN A 223 -22.15 -4.48 -11.97
C ASN A 223 -21.40 -5.47 -11.05
N GLY A 224 -20.72 -5.01 -10.00
CA GLY A 224 -19.91 -5.83 -9.09
C GLY A 224 -18.43 -5.95 -9.49
N LYS A 225 -18.05 -5.58 -10.71
CA LYS A 225 -16.63 -5.57 -11.11
C LYS A 225 -15.88 -4.45 -10.39
N PHE A 226 -14.65 -4.70 -9.96
CA PHE A 226 -13.77 -3.64 -9.46
C PHE A 226 -13.21 -2.78 -10.60
N ILE A 227 -13.07 -1.48 -10.37
CA ILE A 227 -12.02 -0.69 -11.02
C ILE A 227 -10.68 -1.18 -10.47
N TYR A 228 -9.90 -1.85 -11.31
CA TYR A 228 -8.73 -2.59 -10.87
C TYR A 228 -7.64 -1.72 -10.21
N GLY A 229 -7.49 -0.49 -10.67
CA GLY A 229 -6.57 0.47 -10.10
C GLY A 229 -6.36 1.71 -10.95
N TYR A 230 -5.49 2.60 -10.48
CA TYR A 230 -5.10 3.83 -11.16
C TYR A 230 -3.59 4.00 -11.20
N PHE A 231 -3.13 4.77 -12.19
CA PHE A 231 -1.89 5.52 -12.15
C PHE A 231 -2.24 6.97 -11.86
N PRO A 232 -2.16 7.42 -10.59
CA PRO A 232 -2.59 8.74 -10.18
C PRO A 232 -1.84 9.87 -10.90
N ALA A 233 -0.52 9.77 -11.04
CA ALA A 233 0.25 10.84 -11.69
C ALA A 233 -0.13 11.00 -13.18
N MET A 234 -0.25 9.88 -13.90
CA MET A 234 -0.65 9.81 -15.33
C MET A 234 -2.13 10.09 -15.62
N GLN A 235 -2.97 10.19 -14.59
CA GLN A 235 -4.42 10.29 -14.75
C GLN A 235 -5.06 9.11 -15.52
N ARG A 236 -4.50 7.90 -15.34
CA ARG A 236 -4.89 6.71 -16.10
C ARG A 236 -5.54 5.64 -15.23
N VAL A 237 -6.55 4.96 -15.76
CA VAL A 237 -7.17 3.77 -15.15
C VAL A 237 -6.48 2.52 -15.69
N LEU A 238 -6.19 1.55 -14.81
CA LEU A 238 -5.63 0.26 -15.23
C LEU A 238 -6.70 -0.56 -15.98
N THR A 239 -6.31 -1.16 -17.10
CA THR A 239 -7.25 -1.92 -17.96
C THR A 239 -7.03 -3.43 -17.91
N ASN A 240 -5.92 -3.90 -17.34
CA ASN A 240 -5.72 -5.33 -17.09
C ASN A 240 -6.47 -5.71 -15.82
N TYR A 241 -6.90 -6.96 -15.74
CA TYR A 241 -7.71 -7.48 -14.65
C TYR A 241 -7.18 -8.85 -14.25
N ASN A 242 -7.16 -9.15 -12.95
CA ASN A 242 -6.68 -10.42 -12.41
C ASN A 242 -7.72 -10.99 -11.44
N SER A 243 -8.14 -12.23 -11.68
CA SER A 243 -9.17 -12.92 -10.90
C SER A 243 -8.78 -13.21 -9.45
N VAL A 244 -7.51 -13.56 -9.20
CA VAL A 244 -6.96 -13.76 -7.84
C VAL A 244 -7.24 -12.51 -7.02
N ARG A 245 -6.90 -11.34 -7.60
CA ARG A 245 -7.00 -10.04 -6.94
C ARG A 245 -8.44 -9.58 -6.72
N HIS A 246 -9.38 -10.07 -7.51
CA HIS A 246 -10.80 -9.78 -7.30
C HIS A 246 -11.28 -10.39 -5.98
N PHE A 247 -11.09 -11.70 -5.79
CA PHE A 247 -11.59 -12.41 -4.61
C PHE A 247 -10.81 -12.03 -3.34
N SER A 248 -9.50 -11.86 -3.45
CA SER A 248 -8.67 -11.45 -2.31
C SER A 248 -9.00 -10.04 -1.83
N SER A 249 -9.31 -9.11 -2.74
CA SER A 249 -9.82 -7.77 -2.38
C SER A 249 -11.21 -7.80 -1.74
N ILE A 250 -12.08 -8.75 -2.11
CA ILE A 250 -13.36 -8.97 -1.41
C ILE A 250 -13.10 -9.45 0.02
N TYR A 251 -12.19 -10.39 0.21
CA TYR A 251 -11.80 -10.88 1.53
C TYR A 251 -11.31 -9.73 2.43
N ALA A 252 -10.36 -8.91 1.95
CA ALA A 252 -9.84 -7.78 2.72
C ALA A 252 -10.90 -6.69 3.00
N LEU A 253 -11.81 -6.43 2.06
CA LEU A 253 -12.93 -5.50 2.29
C LEU A 253 -13.87 -6.02 3.39
N LEU A 254 -14.13 -7.32 3.44
CA LEU A 254 -14.93 -7.93 4.52
C LEU A 254 -14.19 -7.91 5.87
N GLU A 255 -12.87 -8.06 5.88
CA GLU A 255 -12.08 -7.83 7.10
C GLU A 255 -12.23 -6.40 7.62
N ALA A 256 -12.19 -5.43 6.71
CA ALA A 256 -12.38 -4.01 7.02
C ALA A 256 -13.80 -3.73 7.54
N ILE A 257 -14.85 -4.21 6.85
CA ILE A 257 -16.24 -4.02 7.30
C ILE A 257 -16.47 -4.64 8.69
N ALA A 258 -15.91 -5.83 8.95
CA ALA A 258 -15.98 -6.44 10.28
C ALA A 258 -15.20 -5.66 11.34
N PHE A 259 -14.20 -4.87 10.94
CA PHE A 259 -13.40 -4.04 11.84
C PHE A 259 -14.08 -2.71 12.14
N THR A 260 -14.63 -2.03 11.13
CA THR A 260 -15.27 -0.71 11.28
C THR A 260 -16.74 -0.78 11.67
N GLY A 261 -17.42 -1.91 11.42
CA GLY A 261 -18.85 -2.09 11.64
C GLY A 261 -19.75 -1.48 10.55
N LYS A 262 -19.20 -1.05 9.41
CA LYS A 262 -19.96 -0.41 8.31
C LYS A 262 -20.68 -1.42 7.41
N THR A 263 -21.78 -1.96 7.92
CA THR A 263 -22.58 -2.98 7.22
C THR A 263 -23.28 -2.47 5.95
N GLU A 264 -23.32 -1.15 5.70
CA GLU A 264 -23.88 -0.54 4.49
C GLU A 264 -23.19 -1.01 3.18
N ASP A 265 -21.96 -1.51 3.26
CA ASP A 265 -21.24 -2.06 2.10
C ASP A 265 -21.59 -3.52 1.77
N PHE A 266 -22.40 -4.22 2.57
CA PHE A 266 -22.73 -5.64 2.36
C PHE A 266 -23.36 -5.92 1.00
N ASP A 267 -24.32 -5.10 0.56
CA ASP A 267 -24.94 -5.28 -0.76
C ASP A 267 -23.94 -5.11 -1.90
N ARG A 268 -22.98 -4.18 -1.72
CA ARG A 268 -21.92 -3.92 -2.69
C ARG A 268 -20.94 -5.08 -2.76
N VAL A 269 -20.53 -5.62 -1.62
CA VAL A 269 -19.70 -6.83 -1.54
C VAL A 269 -20.41 -8.04 -2.14
N LYS A 270 -21.69 -8.25 -1.82
CA LYS A 270 -22.49 -9.34 -2.37
C LYS A 270 -22.55 -9.28 -3.90
N ARG A 271 -22.73 -8.09 -4.48
CA ARG A 271 -22.67 -7.89 -5.94
C ARG A 271 -21.31 -8.22 -6.51
N ALA A 272 -20.22 -7.79 -5.85
CA ALA A 272 -18.88 -8.11 -6.30
C ALA A 272 -18.61 -9.61 -6.27
N LEU A 273 -18.95 -10.29 -5.17
CA LEU A 273 -18.80 -11.73 -5.03
C LEU A 273 -19.60 -12.50 -6.09
N LYS A 274 -20.86 -12.11 -6.31
CA LYS A 274 -21.69 -12.70 -7.38
C LYS A 274 -21.07 -12.49 -8.76
N TRP A 275 -20.64 -11.28 -9.09
CA TRP A 275 -19.97 -10.98 -10.36
C TRP A 275 -18.71 -11.85 -10.53
N GLY A 276 -17.89 -11.99 -9.49
CA GLY A 276 -16.71 -12.84 -9.52
C GLY A 276 -17.06 -14.31 -9.76
N ILE A 277 -18.08 -14.83 -9.06
CA ILE A 277 -18.57 -16.21 -9.27
C ILE A 277 -19.05 -16.39 -10.70
N ASP A 278 -19.84 -15.47 -11.24
CA ASP A 278 -20.46 -15.61 -12.56
C ASP A 278 -19.44 -15.45 -13.70
N GLU A 279 -18.50 -14.50 -13.60
CA GLU A 279 -17.60 -14.13 -14.70
C GLU A 279 -16.19 -14.73 -14.62
N LEU A 280 -15.73 -15.07 -13.40
CA LEU A 280 -14.36 -15.54 -13.16
C LEU A 280 -14.29 -17.02 -12.79
N THR A 281 -15.39 -17.76 -12.88
CA THR A 281 -15.38 -19.21 -12.63
C THR A 281 -15.95 -20.01 -13.80
N ILE A 282 -15.63 -21.30 -13.84
CA ILE A 282 -16.27 -22.31 -14.67
C ILE A 282 -16.68 -23.49 -13.80
N THR A 283 -17.56 -24.35 -14.32
CA THR A 283 -17.97 -25.59 -13.66
C THR A 283 -17.55 -26.78 -14.51
N HIS A 284 -16.97 -27.79 -13.86
CA HIS A 284 -16.60 -29.08 -14.46
C HIS A 284 -17.01 -30.19 -13.49
N ASP A 285 -17.89 -31.11 -13.90
CA ASP A 285 -18.36 -32.24 -13.08
C ASP A 285 -18.81 -31.86 -11.65
N GLY A 286 -19.50 -30.73 -11.51
CA GLY A 286 -19.98 -30.22 -10.23
C GLY A 286 -18.92 -29.49 -9.39
N ALA A 287 -17.65 -29.51 -9.78
CA ALA A 287 -16.60 -28.67 -9.21
C ALA A 287 -16.62 -27.27 -9.83
N ARG A 288 -16.36 -26.24 -9.02
CA ARG A 288 -16.23 -24.85 -9.47
C ARG A 288 -14.79 -24.40 -9.41
N LEU A 289 -14.29 -23.87 -10.52
CA LEU A 289 -12.87 -23.55 -10.72
C LEU A 289 -12.72 -22.08 -11.11
N VAL A 290 -11.80 -21.38 -10.45
CA VAL A 290 -11.47 -19.99 -10.81
C VAL A 290 -10.57 -19.97 -12.04
N ILE A 291 -10.98 -19.18 -13.04
CA ILE A 291 -10.32 -19.10 -14.35
C ILE A 291 -9.95 -17.65 -14.68
N GLU A 292 -8.67 -17.45 -14.90
CA GLU A 292 -8.07 -16.21 -15.36
C GLU A 292 -8.10 -16.15 -16.89
N ARG A 293 -8.57 -15.03 -17.45
CA ARG A 293 -8.64 -14.78 -18.89
C ARG A 293 -7.77 -13.58 -19.25
N PRO A 294 -6.45 -13.77 -19.43
CA PRO A 294 -5.57 -12.67 -19.76
C PRO A 294 -5.89 -12.15 -21.17
N LYS A 295 -5.65 -10.85 -21.42
CA LYS A 295 -5.84 -10.26 -22.76
C LYS A 295 -4.95 -10.89 -23.84
N LYS A 296 -3.81 -11.45 -23.44
CA LYS A 296 -2.87 -12.17 -24.28
C LYS A 296 -2.55 -13.51 -23.60
N GLY A 297 -2.54 -14.59 -24.36
CA GLY A 297 -2.31 -15.94 -23.86
C GLY A 297 -3.59 -16.77 -23.77
N THR A 298 -3.47 -18.00 -23.28
CA THR A 298 -4.60 -18.90 -23.06
C THR A 298 -5.17 -18.72 -21.66
N PRO A 299 -6.47 -18.96 -21.44
CA PRO A 299 -7.04 -18.96 -20.10
C PRO A 299 -6.37 -19.99 -19.19
N GLU A 300 -6.26 -19.67 -17.90
CA GLU A 300 -5.55 -20.46 -16.91
C GLU A 300 -6.40 -20.64 -15.66
N ILE A 301 -6.36 -21.81 -15.06
CA ILE A 301 -6.96 -22.11 -13.77
C ILE A 301 -5.82 -22.24 -12.76
N LYS A 302 -5.85 -21.46 -11.67
CA LYS A 302 -4.72 -21.33 -10.73
C LYS A 302 -5.12 -21.72 -9.33
N LEU A 303 -4.27 -22.49 -8.65
CA LEU A 303 -4.54 -22.94 -7.28
C LEU A 303 -4.72 -21.76 -6.31
N GLY A 304 -3.86 -20.75 -6.40
CA GLY A 304 -4.00 -19.53 -5.58
C GLY A 304 -5.31 -18.77 -5.84
N ALA A 305 -5.81 -18.76 -7.08
CA ALA A 305 -7.11 -18.15 -7.38
C ALA A 305 -8.26 -18.94 -6.72
N GLN A 306 -8.15 -20.27 -6.71
CA GLN A 306 -9.09 -21.15 -6.04
C GLN A 306 -9.13 -20.88 -4.53
N ALA A 307 -7.97 -20.75 -3.90
CA ALA A 307 -7.84 -20.40 -2.49
C ALA A 307 -8.52 -19.05 -2.17
N MET A 308 -8.30 -18.02 -2.98
CA MET A 308 -8.90 -16.70 -2.77
C MET A 308 -10.42 -16.72 -2.88
N LEU A 309 -11.01 -17.49 -3.80
CA LEU A 309 -12.46 -17.68 -3.87
C LEU A 309 -13.00 -18.29 -2.58
N ILE A 310 -12.38 -19.38 -2.09
CA ILE A 310 -12.79 -20.05 -0.85
C ILE A 310 -12.70 -19.09 0.34
N LEU A 311 -11.60 -18.35 0.48
CA LEU A 311 -11.43 -17.36 1.55
C LEU A 311 -12.51 -16.26 1.50
N ALA A 312 -12.78 -15.70 0.32
CA ALA A 312 -13.81 -14.68 0.14
C ALA A 312 -15.20 -15.19 0.53
N LEU A 313 -15.56 -16.42 0.13
CA LEU A 313 -16.82 -17.06 0.48
C LEU A 313 -16.93 -17.30 1.99
N CYS A 314 -15.88 -17.85 2.61
CA CYS A 314 -15.86 -18.10 4.05
C CYS A 314 -16.02 -16.80 4.84
N LYS A 315 -15.25 -15.77 4.46
CA LYS A 315 -15.31 -14.48 5.14
C LYS A 315 -16.64 -13.78 4.93
N TYR A 316 -17.25 -13.91 3.75
CA TYR A 316 -18.56 -13.36 3.48
C TYR A 316 -19.62 -13.98 4.40
N GLN A 317 -19.67 -15.30 4.50
CA GLN A 317 -20.61 -15.99 5.38
C GLN A 317 -20.33 -15.66 6.86
N GLU A 318 -19.07 -15.60 7.28
CA GLU A 318 -18.67 -15.23 8.64
C GLU A 318 -19.16 -13.82 9.03
N VAL A 319 -19.01 -12.84 8.14
CA VAL A 319 -19.30 -11.43 8.46
C VAL A 319 -20.77 -11.08 8.26
N THR A 320 -21.41 -11.63 7.23
CA THR A 320 -22.80 -11.27 6.86
C THR A 320 -23.84 -12.24 7.42
N GLN A 321 -23.42 -13.44 7.83
CA GLN A 321 -24.31 -14.56 8.18
C GLN A 321 -25.20 -15.03 7.02
N ASP A 322 -24.96 -14.57 5.79
CA ASP A 322 -25.68 -14.99 4.58
C ASP A 322 -25.08 -16.30 4.04
N ILE A 323 -25.89 -17.36 4.07
CA ILE A 323 -25.51 -18.74 3.70
C ILE A 323 -25.81 -19.08 2.23
N GLN A 324 -26.27 -18.13 1.41
CA GLN A 324 -26.69 -18.44 0.02
C GLN A 324 -25.56 -19.02 -0.85
N PHE A 325 -24.30 -18.80 -0.46
CA PHE A 325 -23.12 -19.25 -1.20
C PHE A 325 -22.48 -20.52 -0.62
N THR A 326 -23.11 -21.17 0.38
CA THR A 326 -22.57 -22.40 0.97
C THR A 326 -22.34 -23.49 -0.09
N GLU A 327 -23.28 -23.67 -1.02
CA GLU A 327 -23.11 -24.63 -2.12
C GLU A 327 -21.95 -24.24 -3.04
N VAL A 328 -21.76 -22.93 -3.30
CA VAL A 328 -20.64 -22.45 -4.11
C VAL A 328 -19.29 -22.72 -3.42
N ALA A 329 -19.22 -22.59 -2.09
CA ALA A 329 -18.02 -22.92 -1.31
C ALA A 329 -17.70 -24.42 -1.38
N ARG A 330 -18.73 -25.28 -1.30
CA ARG A 330 -18.57 -26.74 -1.48
C ARG A 330 -18.07 -27.10 -2.89
N GLN A 331 -18.64 -26.51 -3.92
CA GLN A 331 -18.18 -26.69 -5.30
C GLN A 331 -16.74 -26.21 -5.49
N ALA A 332 -16.36 -25.10 -4.84
CA ALA A 332 -15.01 -24.58 -4.87
C ALA A 332 -14.01 -25.52 -4.16
N PHE A 333 -14.41 -26.15 -3.05
CA PHE A 333 -13.60 -27.19 -2.40
C PHE A 333 -13.34 -28.37 -3.34
N TYR A 334 -14.36 -28.90 -4.01
CA TYR A 334 -14.15 -29.99 -4.97
C TYR A 334 -13.25 -29.59 -6.15
N GLY A 335 -13.23 -28.30 -6.51
CA GLY A 335 -12.28 -27.77 -7.50
C GLY A 335 -10.82 -27.91 -7.09
N VAL A 336 -10.51 -27.97 -5.79
CA VAL A 336 -9.13 -28.14 -5.29
C VAL A 336 -8.55 -29.51 -5.69
N GLN A 337 -9.40 -30.54 -5.77
CA GLN A 337 -8.97 -31.89 -6.14
C GLN A 337 -8.40 -31.96 -7.56
N ALA A 338 -8.84 -31.10 -8.47
CA ALA A 338 -8.31 -31.04 -9.84
C ALA A 338 -6.81 -30.69 -9.90
N PHE A 339 -6.30 -30.03 -8.88
CA PHE A 339 -4.88 -29.67 -8.79
C PHE A 339 -4.04 -30.75 -8.09
N ARG A 340 -4.66 -31.67 -7.34
CA ARG A 340 -3.95 -32.59 -6.45
C ARG A 340 -3.32 -33.75 -7.24
N GLN A 341 -2.04 -34.00 -6.96
CA GLN A 341 -1.31 -35.15 -7.49
C GLN A 341 -1.40 -36.34 -6.54
N SER A 342 -1.18 -37.56 -7.05
CA SER A 342 -1.11 -38.78 -6.24
C SER A 342 0.03 -38.79 -5.22
N SER A 343 1.08 -37.98 -5.43
CA SER A 343 2.19 -37.80 -4.49
C SER A 343 1.81 -36.97 -3.25
N GLY A 344 0.68 -36.26 -3.30
CA GLY A 344 0.32 -35.25 -2.30
C GLY A 344 0.74 -33.82 -2.68
N GLU A 345 1.44 -33.63 -3.79
CA GLU A 345 1.75 -32.30 -4.33
C GLU A 345 0.56 -31.67 -5.04
N PHE A 346 0.63 -30.37 -5.30
CA PHE A 346 -0.30 -29.68 -6.20
C PHE A 346 0.37 -29.33 -7.52
N ASN A 347 -0.39 -29.41 -8.61
CA ASN A 347 -0.09 -28.66 -9.82
C ASN A 347 -0.57 -27.22 -9.61
N HIS A 348 0.26 -26.23 -9.91
CA HIS A 348 -0.10 -24.83 -9.62
C HIS A 348 -1.06 -24.25 -10.65
N VAL A 349 -0.95 -24.69 -11.91
CA VAL A 349 -1.71 -24.13 -13.02
C VAL A 349 -2.22 -25.23 -13.94
N LEU A 350 -3.52 -25.16 -14.24
CA LEU A 350 -4.19 -26.02 -15.21
C LEU A 350 -4.67 -25.20 -16.41
N ASN A 351 -4.79 -25.85 -17.57
CA ASN A 351 -5.54 -25.34 -18.70
C ASN A 351 -7.05 -25.43 -18.42
N SER A 352 -7.87 -24.82 -19.28
CA SER A 352 -9.34 -24.84 -19.12
C SER A 352 -9.98 -26.22 -19.23
N ASP A 353 -9.28 -27.18 -19.84
CA ASP A 353 -9.67 -28.59 -19.94
C ASP A 353 -9.08 -29.46 -18.81
N LEU A 354 -8.54 -28.81 -17.77
CA LEU A 354 -7.90 -29.41 -16.59
C LEU A 354 -6.60 -30.16 -16.85
N THR A 355 -6.06 -30.12 -18.08
CA THR A 355 -4.70 -30.61 -18.32
C THR A 355 -3.68 -29.72 -17.59
N VAL A 356 -2.61 -30.33 -17.08
CA VAL A 356 -1.57 -29.59 -16.35
C VAL A 356 -0.87 -28.62 -17.31
N LYS A 357 -0.83 -27.36 -16.91
CA LYS A 357 -0.09 -26.31 -17.62
C LYS A 357 1.28 -26.08 -16.98
N ASP A 358 1.29 -25.87 -15.67
CA ASP A 358 2.53 -25.75 -14.89
C ASP A 358 2.40 -26.54 -13.59
N HIS A 359 3.40 -27.40 -13.34
CA HIS A 359 3.53 -28.09 -12.07
C HIS A 359 3.78 -27.10 -10.93
N PHE A 360 4.71 -26.15 -11.13
CA PHE A 360 5.06 -25.14 -10.13
C PHE A 360 5.10 -23.75 -10.78
N ARG A 361 4.48 -22.75 -10.12
CA ARG A 361 4.48 -21.36 -10.59
C ARG A 361 5.08 -20.39 -9.59
N ILE A 362 4.71 -20.53 -8.32
CA ILE A 362 5.14 -19.64 -7.24
C ILE A 362 4.87 -20.32 -5.90
N ILE A 363 5.72 -20.04 -4.90
CA ILE A 363 5.71 -20.72 -3.60
C ILE A 363 4.50 -20.42 -2.70
N TYR A 364 3.67 -19.45 -3.08
CA TYR A 364 2.55 -18.97 -2.25
C TYR A 364 1.36 -19.93 -2.23
N TYR A 365 1.19 -20.75 -3.27
CA TYR A 365 -0.09 -21.42 -3.52
C TYR A 365 -0.44 -22.47 -2.47
N GLU A 366 0.54 -23.19 -1.93
CA GLU A 366 0.36 -24.14 -0.82
C GLU A 366 -0.08 -23.42 0.46
N GLY A 367 0.56 -22.30 0.80
CA GLY A 367 0.16 -21.48 1.94
C GLY A 367 -1.26 -20.92 1.78
N GLU A 368 -1.57 -20.39 0.59
CA GLU A 368 -2.89 -19.85 0.25
C GLU A 368 -3.97 -20.92 0.38
N ILE A 369 -3.77 -22.11 -0.20
CA ILE A 369 -4.79 -23.15 -0.18
C ILE A 369 -4.97 -23.78 1.20
N VAL A 370 -3.91 -24.00 1.97
CA VAL A 370 -4.04 -24.50 3.35
C VAL A 370 -4.81 -23.51 4.20
N PHE A 371 -4.47 -22.22 4.10
CA PHE A 371 -5.21 -21.18 4.80
C PHE A 371 -6.70 -21.21 4.43
N ALA A 372 -7.02 -21.29 3.15
CA ALA A 372 -8.40 -21.39 2.67
C ALA A 372 -9.14 -22.63 3.20
N LEU A 373 -8.52 -23.81 3.16
CA LEU A 373 -9.10 -25.06 3.64
C LEU A 373 -9.37 -25.03 5.14
N LEU A 374 -8.45 -24.50 5.95
CA LEU A 374 -8.65 -24.39 7.40
C LEU A 374 -9.79 -23.43 7.75
N ARG A 375 -9.92 -22.31 7.02
CA ARG A 375 -11.05 -21.38 7.18
C ARG A 375 -12.38 -22.02 6.78
N LEU A 376 -12.37 -22.82 5.71
CA LEU A 376 -13.56 -23.53 5.25
C LEU A 376 -13.96 -24.63 6.26
N PHE A 377 -13.00 -25.42 6.74
CA PHE A 377 -13.24 -26.43 7.78
C PHE A 377 -13.87 -25.80 9.03
N LYS A 378 -13.34 -24.67 9.51
CA LYS A 378 -13.91 -23.96 10.66
C LYS A 378 -15.38 -23.53 10.46
N LEU A 379 -15.80 -23.34 9.20
CA LEU A 379 -17.15 -22.94 8.86
C LEU A 379 -18.10 -24.14 8.68
N THR A 380 -17.58 -25.28 8.21
CA THR A 380 -18.40 -26.44 7.80
C THR A 380 -18.31 -27.66 8.73
N ASP A 381 -17.24 -27.75 9.54
CA ASP A 381 -16.88 -28.94 10.32
C ASP A 381 -16.72 -30.21 9.47
N ASP A 382 -16.33 -30.04 8.19
CA ASP A 382 -16.18 -31.14 7.23
C ASP A 382 -14.80 -31.81 7.34
N GLU A 383 -14.80 -33.07 7.72
CA GLU A 383 -13.58 -33.84 7.97
C GLU A 383 -12.74 -34.10 6.70
N GLU A 384 -13.34 -34.14 5.51
CA GLU A 384 -12.59 -34.28 4.25
C GLU A 384 -11.68 -33.06 4.03
N ILE A 385 -12.21 -31.88 4.33
CA ILE A 385 -11.49 -30.60 4.23
C ILE A 385 -10.35 -30.57 5.24
N ARG A 386 -10.62 -30.99 6.49
CA ARG A 386 -9.61 -31.08 7.55
C ARG A 386 -8.47 -32.02 7.15
N GLN A 387 -8.79 -33.21 6.62
CA GLN A 387 -7.80 -34.18 6.18
C GLN A 387 -6.93 -33.65 5.05
N LEU A 388 -7.52 -33.00 4.04
CA LEU A 388 -6.74 -32.41 2.95
C LEU A 388 -5.80 -31.28 3.43
N ALA A 389 -6.28 -30.44 4.36
CA ALA A 389 -5.47 -29.41 4.99
C ALA A 389 -4.29 -30.02 5.74
N GLN A 390 -4.54 -31.07 6.55
CA GLN A 390 -3.50 -31.77 7.31
C GLN A 390 -2.44 -32.39 6.40
N GLN A 391 -2.85 -33.13 5.36
CA GLN A 391 -1.92 -33.75 4.41
C GLN A 391 -1.03 -32.71 3.71
N THR A 392 -1.58 -31.52 3.43
CA THR A 392 -0.81 -30.44 2.80
C THR A 392 0.15 -29.79 3.79
N LEU A 393 -0.25 -29.58 5.05
CA LEU A 393 0.64 -29.12 6.12
C LEU A 393 1.80 -30.10 6.36
N ASP A 394 1.51 -31.40 6.44
CA ASP A 394 2.53 -32.45 6.61
C ASP A 394 3.54 -32.43 5.45
N PHE A 395 3.04 -32.24 4.22
CA PHE A 395 3.89 -32.06 3.05
C PHE A 395 4.77 -30.81 3.16
N MET A 396 4.22 -29.68 3.61
CA MET A 396 4.97 -28.43 3.80
C MET A 396 6.08 -28.58 4.84
N VAL A 397 5.80 -29.22 5.98
CA VAL A 397 6.80 -29.53 7.02
C VAL A 397 7.91 -30.40 6.44
N LYS A 398 7.55 -31.51 5.79
CA LYS A 398 8.52 -32.46 5.22
C LYS A 398 9.46 -31.80 4.19
N ASN A 399 9.00 -30.75 3.53
CA ASN A 399 9.75 -30.02 2.51
C ASN A 399 10.34 -28.68 2.99
N ASP A 400 10.34 -28.44 4.30
CA ASP A 400 10.99 -27.28 4.94
C ASP A 400 10.48 -25.94 4.37
N TYR A 401 9.16 -25.76 4.37
CA TYR A 401 8.51 -24.54 3.87
C TYR A 401 8.78 -23.30 4.74
N GLY A 402 9.21 -23.49 5.99
CA GLY A 402 9.58 -22.40 6.90
C GLY A 402 10.71 -21.52 6.38
N LYS A 403 11.54 -21.98 5.42
CA LYS A 403 12.62 -21.16 4.84
C LYS A 403 12.18 -20.07 3.86
N TYR A 404 10.90 -20.03 3.44
CA TYR A 404 10.48 -19.18 2.32
C TYR A 404 10.11 -17.75 2.73
N HIS A 405 9.89 -17.52 4.03
CA HIS A 405 9.58 -16.21 4.60
C HIS A 405 8.34 -15.56 3.99
N ASP A 406 7.30 -16.36 3.82
CA ASP A 406 6.07 -16.00 3.13
C ASP A 406 4.89 -15.80 4.08
N HIS A 407 4.16 -14.71 3.89
CA HIS A 407 2.98 -14.37 4.67
C HIS A 407 1.83 -15.38 4.55
N TRP A 408 1.63 -16.07 3.41
CA TRP A 408 0.57 -17.07 3.30
C TRP A 408 0.88 -18.33 4.10
N ILE A 409 2.14 -18.76 4.14
CA ILE A 409 2.59 -19.82 5.05
C ILE A 409 2.36 -19.39 6.52
N ALA A 410 2.58 -18.11 6.83
CA ALA A 410 2.33 -17.58 8.17
C ALA A 410 0.83 -17.60 8.54
N TYR A 411 -0.06 -17.21 7.62
CA TYR A 411 -1.51 -17.34 7.83
C TYR A 411 -1.95 -18.80 7.99
N ALA A 412 -1.46 -19.69 7.13
CA ALA A 412 -1.74 -21.12 7.19
C ALA A 412 -1.33 -21.73 8.54
N THR A 413 -0.10 -21.48 8.98
CA THR A 413 0.41 -21.99 10.28
C THR A 413 -0.35 -21.41 11.47
N ASN A 414 -0.75 -20.14 11.41
CA ASN A 414 -1.56 -19.51 12.46
C ASN A 414 -2.95 -20.16 12.61
N GLU A 415 -3.64 -20.45 11.52
CA GLU A 415 -4.91 -21.20 11.59
C GLU A 415 -4.66 -22.67 11.96
N ALA A 416 -3.55 -23.27 11.51
CA ALA A 416 -3.24 -24.67 11.78
C ALA A 416 -3.08 -24.95 13.27
N VAL A 417 -2.44 -24.07 14.04
CA VAL A 417 -2.27 -24.26 15.50
C VAL A 417 -3.58 -24.16 16.28
N HIS A 418 -4.66 -23.66 15.68
CA HIS A 418 -5.98 -23.71 16.28
C HIS A 418 -6.69 -25.05 16.01
N VAL A 419 -6.46 -25.64 14.83
CA VAL A 419 -7.07 -26.92 14.42
C VAL A 419 -6.26 -28.13 14.93
N PHE A 420 -4.95 -27.99 15.03
CA PHE A 420 -3.97 -29.01 15.44
C PHE A 420 -3.08 -28.48 16.57
N PRO A 421 -3.63 -28.17 17.75
CA PRO A 421 -2.92 -27.45 18.82
C PRO A 421 -1.72 -28.21 19.41
N ASP A 422 -1.67 -29.53 19.27
CA ASP A 422 -0.58 -30.36 19.78
C ASP A 422 0.55 -30.59 18.76
N ASN A 423 0.38 -30.12 17.51
CA ASN A 423 1.38 -30.33 16.47
C ASN A 423 2.51 -29.30 16.54
N ARG A 424 3.61 -29.72 17.20
CA ARG A 424 4.82 -28.90 17.38
C ARG A 424 5.59 -28.63 16.09
N GLU A 425 5.48 -29.50 15.08
CA GLU A 425 6.18 -29.29 13.80
C GLU A 425 5.57 -28.14 13.01
N TYR A 426 4.24 -27.97 13.05
CA TYR A 426 3.57 -26.82 12.45
C TYR A 426 3.96 -25.50 13.12
N MET A 427 4.10 -25.52 14.46
CA MET A 427 4.59 -24.36 15.22
C MET A 427 6.02 -24.01 14.82
N ALA A 428 6.92 -25.01 14.78
CA ALA A 428 8.31 -24.81 14.43
C ALA A 428 8.48 -24.22 13.00
N MET A 429 7.77 -24.78 12.02
CA MET A 429 7.76 -24.27 10.64
C MET A 429 7.28 -22.80 10.58
N GLY A 430 6.21 -22.46 11.31
CA GLY A 430 5.68 -21.09 11.34
C GLY A 430 6.62 -20.09 12.02
N LEU A 431 7.37 -20.51 13.04
CA LEU A 431 8.37 -19.66 13.72
C LEU A 431 9.58 -19.40 12.80
N GLN A 432 10.13 -20.45 12.17
CA GLN A 432 11.25 -20.34 11.22
C GLN A 432 10.97 -19.32 10.09
N ASN A 433 9.70 -19.24 9.65
CA ASN A 433 9.26 -18.38 8.56
C ASN A 433 9.53 -16.88 8.78
N ALA A 434 9.60 -16.36 10.00
CA ALA A 434 9.75 -14.91 10.20
C ALA A 434 11.08 -14.46 10.81
N PHE A 435 11.62 -15.21 11.76
CA PHE A 435 12.69 -14.71 12.62
C PHE A 435 14.01 -14.44 11.89
N ASP A 436 14.33 -15.21 10.84
CA ASP A 436 15.60 -15.06 10.11
C ASP A 436 15.69 -13.78 9.25
N GLN A 437 14.57 -13.06 9.06
CA GLN A 437 14.52 -11.86 8.20
C GLN A 437 14.20 -10.55 8.92
N LEU A 438 14.10 -10.52 10.25
CA LEU A 438 13.66 -9.34 11.01
C LEU A 438 14.48 -8.07 10.68
N ASP A 439 15.80 -8.21 10.53
CA ASP A 439 16.68 -7.09 10.16
C ASP A 439 16.41 -6.55 8.75
N ILE A 440 16.17 -7.44 7.79
CA ILE A 440 15.85 -7.08 6.41
C ILE A 440 14.49 -6.38 6.35
N ILE A 441 13.52 -6.90 7.11
CA ILE A 441 12.18 -6.33 7.21
C ILE A 441 12.25 -4.93 7.82
N LYS A 442 12.95 -4.77 8.96
CA LYS A 442 13.09 -3.49 9.66
C LYS A 442 13.74 -2.41 8.79
N ARG A 443 14.82 -2.74 8.06
CA ARG A 443 15.60 -1.78 7.26
C ARG A 443 14.94 -1.40 5.92
N GLN A 444 13.82 -2.02 5.56
CA GLN A 444 13.15 -1.73 4.29
C GLN A 444 12.56 -0.32 4.26
N ILE A 445 13.09 0.54 3.40
CA ILE A 445 12.61 1.93 3.26
C ILE A 445 11.26 2.04 2.53
N THR A 446 10.95 1.11 1.62
CA THR A 446 9.64 1.11 0.95
C THR A 446 8.61 0.43 1.85
N PRO A 447 7.32 0.76 1.67
CA PRO A 447 6.30 -0.11 2.22
C PRO A 447 6.40 -1.53 1.63
N HIS A 448 5.98 -2.51 2.41
CA HIS A 448 5.87 -3.91 2.02
C HIS A 448 4.82 -4.60 2.90
N PRO A 449 3.52 -4.33 2.70
CA PRO A 449 2.44 -4.72 3.60
C PRO A 449 2.39 -6.23 3.89
N THR A 450 2.76 -7.09 2.94
CA THR A 450 2.82 -8.54 3.17
C THR A 450 3.85 -8.95 4.23
N ARG A 451 4.91 -8.16 4.46
CA ARG A 451 5.82 -8.38 5.60
C ARG A 451 5.17 -7.99 6.91
N LEU A 452 4.30 -6.99 6.94
CA LEU A 452 3.50 -6.70 8.13
C LEU A 452 2.51 -7.85 8.41
N GLU A 453 1.88 -8.40 7.37
CA GLU A 453 1.04 -9.60 7.49
C GLU A 453 1.80 -10.81 8.07
N LEU A 454 3.02 -11.07 7.57
CA LEU A 454 3.92 -12.07 8.14
C LEU A 454 4.16 -11.81 9.64
N LEU A 455 4.57 -10.60 10.01
CA LEU A 455 4.84 -10.24 11.41
C LEU A 455 3.60 -10.37 12.31
N ASN A 456 2.41 -9.97 11.83
CA ASN A 456 1.14 -10.14 12.54
C ASN A 456 0.87 -11.61 12.84
N ALA A 457 0.99 -12.46 11.82
CA ALA A 457 0.77 -13.90 11.95
C ALA A 457 1.77 -14.54 12.90
N THR A 458 3.05 -14.12 12.86
CA THR A 458 4.08 -14.59 13.79
C THR A 458 3.83 -14.14 15.23
N MET A 459 3.44 -12.88 15.48
CA MET A 459 3.13 -12.41 16.83
C MET A 459 2.01 -13.23 17.49
N ARG A 460 0.97 -13.55 16.72
CA ARG A 460 -0.13 -14.43 17.15
C ARG A 460 0.33 -15.88 17.35
N LEU A 461 1.20 -16.39 16.49
CA LEU A 461 1.77 -17.73 16.63
C LEU A 461 2.61 -17.86 17.91
N VAL A 462 3.44 -16.86 18.23
CA VAL A 462 4.19 -16.81 19.49
C VAL A 462 3.25 -16.94 20.70
N ALA A 463 2.17 -16.17 20.74
CA ALA A 463 1.20 -16.29 21.82
C ALA A 463 0.49 -17.65 21.85
N ALA A 464 0.23 -18.26 20.70
CA ALA A 464 -0.32 -19.61 20.64
C ALA A 464 0.66 -20.65 21.21
N VAL A 465 1.95 -20.56 20.88
CA VAL A 465 3.04 -21.43 21.37
C VAL A 465 3.17 -21.33 22.90
N GLN A 466 3.16 -20.12 23.45
CA GLN A 466 3.20 -19.89 24.91
C GLN A 466 1.95 -20.45 25.60
N ARG A 467 0.76 -20.19 25.04
CA ARG A 467 -0.51 -20.66 25.61
C ARG A 467 -0.61 -22.19 25.64
N THR A 468 0.04 -22.89 24.70
CA THR A 468 0.05 -24.36 24.65
C THR A 468 1.22 -24.98 25.43
N GLY A 469 2.02 -24.20 26.13
CA GLY A 469 3.14 -24.69 26.94
C GLY A 469 4.33 -25.21 26.13
N ASN A 470 4.50 -24.71 24.90
CA ASN A 470 5.62 -25.05 24.02
C ASN A 470 6.67 -23.93 23.99
N ASP A 471 6.85 -23.21 25.09
CA ASP A 471 7.78 -22.09 25.23
C ASP A 471 9.22 -22.44 24.85
N ASP A 472 9.60 -23.71 24.96
CA ASP A 472 10.91 -24.22 24.55
C ASP A 472 11.19 -24.02 23.05
N LEU A 473 10.15 -23.95 22.20
CA LEU A 473 10.28 -23.60 20.79
C LEU A 473 10.73 -22.14 20.55
N LEU A 474 10.66 -21.28 21.58
CA LEU A 474 10.99 -19.86 21.51
C LEU A 474 12.39 -19.53 22.03
N GLU A 475 13.10 -20.48 22.63
CA GLU A 475 14.39 -20.23 23.32
C GLU A 475 15.45 -19.56 22.43
N ASN A 476 15.43 -19.85 21.13
CA ASN A 476 16.39 -19.33 20.16
C ASN A 476 15.91 -18.06 19.43
N TYR A 477 14.73 -17.54 19.78
CA TYR A 477 14.09 -16.45 19.06
C TYR A 477 13.97 -15.18 19.92
N ASP A 478 14.40 -14.05 19.35
CA ASP A 478 14.25 -12.74 20.00
C ASP A 478 12.84 -12.18 19.79
N VAL A 479 11.90 -12.64 20.64
CA VAL A 479 10.50 -12.20 20.62
C VAL A 479 10.36 -10.70 20.90
N GLN A 480 11.25 -10.11 21.72
CA GLN A 480 11.21 -8.68 22.00
C GLN A 480 11.58 -7.87 20.75
N TYR A 481 12.59 -8.32 20.01
CA TYR A 481 12.97 -7.71 18.75
C TYR A 481 11.88 -7.87 17.68
N LEU A 482 11.27 -9.05 17.55
CA LEU A 482 10.10 -9.26 16.68
C LEU A 482 9.02 -8.21 16.97
N ARG A 483 8.67 -8.01 18.24
CA ARG A 483 7.66 -7.03 18.65
C ARG A 483 8.05 -5.60 18.30
N ALA A 484 9.30 -5.22 18.50
CA ALA A 484 9.80 -3.89 18.13
C ALA A 484 9.74 -3.66 16.60
N VAL A 485 10.11 -4.67 15.81
CA VAL A 485 10.02 -4.62 14.33
C VAL A 485 8.56 -4.53 13.88
N TRP A 486 7.68 -5.32 14.49
CA TRP A 486 6.24 -5.34 14.19
C TRP A 486 5.57 -3.98 14.43
N ILE A 487 5.80 -3.35 15.59
CA ILE A 487 5.28 -2.01 15.89
C ILE A 487 5.82 -1.00 14.87
N TYR A 488 7.14 -0.96 14.69
CA TYR A 488 7.77 -0.04 13.73
C TYR A 488 7.22 -0.20 12.31
N ARG A 489 7.05 -1.44 11.84
CA ARG A 489 6.52 -1.70 10.49
C ARG A 489 5.09 -1.24 10.34
N ALA A 490 4.21 -1.48 11.32
CA ALA A 490 2.82 -1.03 11.23
C ALA A 490 2.70 0.48 11.01
N GLU A 491 3.49 1.26 11.77
CA GLU A 491 3.55 2.71 11.64
C GLU A 491 4.17 3.14 10.30
N HIS A 492 5.28 2.51 9.92
CA HIS A 492 5.99 2.81 8.68
C HIS A 492 5.12 2.54 7.45
N GLU A 493 4.45 1.38 7.38
CA GLU A 493 3.57 1.00 6.26
C GLU A 493 2.53 2.10 5.98
N LEU A 494 1.81 2.57 7.01
CA LEU A 494 0.82 3.64 6.85
C LEU A 494 1.49 4.91 6.30
N VAL A 495 2.53 5.39 6.98
CA VAL A 495 3.12 6.71 6.70
C VAL A 495 3.76 6.77 5.30
N VAL A 496 4.39 5.69 4.83
CA VAL A 496 5.11 5.70 3.54
C VAL A 496 4.32 5.11 2.37
N GLY A 497 3.22 4.39 2.64
CA GLY A 497 2.47 3.64 1.64
C GLY A 497 1.03 4.12 1.39
N ALA A 498 0.51 5.04 2.21
CA ALA A 498 -0.88 5.46 2.14
C ALA A 498 -1.04 6.83 1.47
N PHE A 499 -2.13 7.00 0.72
CA PHE A 499 -2.58 8.30 0.21
C PHE A 499 -3.19 9.17 1.32
N GLU A 500 -2.38 9.50 2.32
CA GLU A 500 -2.70 10.53 3.28
C GLU A 500 -2.95 11.88 2.58
N PRO A 501 -3.79 12.76 3.14
CA PRO A 501 -4.14 14.04 2.53
C PRO A 501 -2.96 14.88 2.03
N GLU A 502 -1.84 14.92 2.77
CA GLU A 502 -0.62 15.64 2.41
C GLU A 502 0.10 15.07 1.18
N VAL A 503 -0.16 13.81 0.83
CA VAL A 503 0.33 13.15 -0.38
C VAL A 503 -0.71 13.31 -1.48
N ALA A 504 -1.96 12.93 -1.19
CA ALA A 504 -3.07 12.91 -2.14
C ALA A 504 -3.33 14.28 -2.77
N MET A 505 -3.12 15.37 -2.02
CA MET A 505 -3.36 16.74 -2.50
C MET A 505 -2.59 17.10 -3.77
N PHE A 506 -1.46 16.44 -4.06
CA PHE A 506 -0.65 16.70 -5.25
C PHE A 506 -1.04 15.89 -6.49
N PHE A 507 -1.97 14.94 -6.37
CA PHE A 507 -2.48 14.16 -7.49
C PHE A 507 -3.76 14.76 -8.07
N TYR A 508 -4.20 14.30 -9.25
CA TYR A 508 -5.49 14.78 -9.79
C TYR A 508 -6.64 14.26 -8.92
N LYS A 509 -7.71 15.04 -8.74
CA LYS A 509 -8.86 14.65 -7.91
C LYS A 509 -8.47 14.06 -6.54
N PRO A 510 -7.79 14.81 -5.65
CA PRO A 510 -7.18 14.27 -4.42
C PRO A 510 -8.07 13.39 -3.56
N SER A 511 -9.32 13.82 -3.30
CA SER A 511 -10.32 13.06 -2.53
C SER A 511 -10.67 11.69 -3.10
N LYS A 512 -10.41 11.45 -4.39
CA LYS A 512 -10.56 10.14 -5.01
C LYS A 512 -9.58 9.12 -4.43
N PHE A 513 -8.37 9.56 -4.10
CA PHE A 513 -7.26 8.68 -3.71
C PHE A 513 -7.08 8.58 -2.19
N TYR A 514 -7.59 9.54 -1.42
CA TYR A 514 -7.58 9.42 0.04
C TYR A 514 -8.21 8.11 0.53
N GLY A 515 -7.52 7.45 1.45
CA GLY A 515 -7.83 6.09 1.92
C GLY A 515 -7.13 4.99 1.11
N GLY A 516 -6.71 5.25 -0.12
CA GLY A 516 -5.98 4.29 -0.93
C GLY A 516 -4.54 4.09 -0.46
N PHE A 517 -3.91 3.02 -0.96
CA PHE A 517 -2.49 2.72 -0.76
C PHE A 517 -1.79 2.63 -2.12
N PHE A 518 -0.48 2.92 -2.15
CA PHE A 518 0.28 3.02 -3.40
C PHE A 518 1.63 2.31 -3.40
N THR A 519 2.05 1.93 -4.61
CA THR A 519 3.43 1.54 -4.92
C THR A 519 4.16 2.74 -5.53
N ARG A 520 5.03 3.37 -4.73
CA ARG A 520 5.71 4.63 -5.10
C ARG A 520 6.58 4.51 -6.36
N ASN A 521 7.38 3.44 -6.42
CA ASN A 521 8.31 3.15 -7.53
C ASN A 521 7.62 2.68 -8.81
N ASP A 522 6.30 2.51 -8.80
CA ASP A 522 5.47 2.19 -9.96
C ASP A 522 4.48 3.33 -10.18
N HIS A 523 4.98 4.55 -10.41
CA HIS A 523 4.15 5.74 -10.71
C HIS A 523 3.06 6.07 -9.67
N PHE A 524 3.32 5.78 -8.38
CA PHE A 524 2.31 5.88 -7.31
C PHE A 524 1.03 5.08 -7.61
N ARG A 525 1.15 4.00 -8.37
CA ARG A 525 0.03 3.13 -8.73
C ARG A 525 -0.68 2.67 -7.46
N THR A 526 -2.00 2.69 -7.52
CA THR A 526 -2.87 2.09 -6.50
C THR A 526 -3.77 1.07 -7.17
N ARG A 527 -3.66 -0.18 -6.72
CA ARG A 527 -4.54 -1.28 -7.13
C ARG A 527 -5.36 -1.77 -5.94
N ILE A 528 -6.40 -2.53 -6.26
CA ILE A 528 -7.20 -3.24 -5.26
C ILE A 528 -6.33 -4.18 -4.41
N ASP A 529 -5.32 -4.83 -5.01
CA ASP A 529 -4.39 -5.72 -4.30
C ASP A 529 -3.32 -4.97 -3.48
N ASP A 530 -2.97 -3.73 -3.86
CA ASP A 530 -2.19 -2.88 -2.96
C ASP A 530 -3.04 -2.65 -1.69
N CYS A 531 -4.30 -2.24 -1.84
CA CYS A 531 -5.18 -1.93 -0.72
C CYS A 531 -5.50 -3.14 0.16
N GLU A 532 -5.70 -4.31 -0.45
CA GLU A 532 -5.92 -5.59 0.22
C GLU A 532 -4.85 -5.85 1.29
N HIS A 533 -3.58 -5.97 0.89
CA HIS A 533 -2.50 -6.34 1.80
C HIS A 533 -2.29 -5.30 2.90
N PHE A 534 -2.42 -4.01 2.58
CA PHE A 534 -2.33 -2.95 3.60
C PHE A 534 -3.47 -3.01 4.60
N LEU A 535 -4.72 -3.19 4.15
CA LEU A 535 -5.87 -3.30 5.04
C LEU A 535 -5.74 -4.53 5.94
N SER A 536 -5.50 -5.71 5.37
CA SER A 536 -5.33 -6.95 6.12
C SER A 536 -4.18 -6.83 7.14
N GLY A 537 -3.04 -6.28 6.74
CA GLY A 537 -1.90 -6.04 7.62
C GLY A 537 -2.21 -5.06 8.77
N LEU A 538 -2.77 -3.89 8.48
CA LEU A 538 -3.03 -2.86 9.50
C LEU A 538 -4.20 -3.25 10.42
N ILE A 539 -5.25 -3.90 9.92
CA ILE A 539 -6.36 -4.41 10.74
C ILE A 539 -5.87 -5.45 11.74
N ASN A 540 -5.06 -6.41 11.29
CA ASN A 540 -4.50 -7.43 12.19
C ASN A 540 -3.57 -6.81 13.24
N TYR A 541 -2.79 -5.79 12.89
CA TYR A 541 -1.96 -5.05 13.84
C TYR A 541 -2.81 -4.40 14.95
N VAL A 542 -3.88 -3.69 14.57
CA VAL A 542 -4.73 -2.97 15.55
C VAL A 542 -5.54 -3.92 16.42
N ARG A 543 -6.07 -5.01 15.84
CA ARG A 543 -6.88 -6.00 16.60
C ARG A 543 -6.06 -6.77 17.63
N TYR A 544 -4.75 -6.90 17.42
CA TYR A 544 -3.90 -7.66 18.32
C TYR A 544 -3.41 -6.79 19.49
N ASN A 545 -3.95 -7.06 20.67
CA ASN A 545 -3.42 -6.58 21.94
C ASN A 545 -2.54 -7.68 22.53
N TYR A 546 -1.26 -7.36 22.68
CA TYR A 546 -0.24 -8.23 23.26
C TYR A 546 -0.18 -8.10 24.78
#